data_AF-A0A2T4VQ46-F1
#
_entry.id   AF-A0A2T4VQ46-F1
#
_cell.length_a   1.000
_cell.length_b   1.000
_cell.length_c   1.000
_cell.angle_alpha   90.00
_cell.angle_beta   90.00
_cell.angle_gamma   90.00
#
_symmetry.space_group_name_H-M   'P 1'
#
loop_
_entity.id
_entity.type
_entity.pdbx_description
1 polymer ?
#
loop_
_entity_poly.entity_id
_entity_poly.type
_entity_poly.pdbx_seq_one_letter_code
_entity_poly.pdbx_strand_id
1 'polypeptide(L)'
;MRIAVTGTHRVGKSTLIEELGERLAEYRVVDEPYHLLEEEGYKFASPPCLEDFLEQLRRSMELLEDEEGARNVLFDRCPLDFLGYLLTHEESDSFDLEEWLARVRSTIQKKFRAAASIPAASARSHPPL
;
A
#
# COMPACT_ATOMS: atom_id res chain seq x y z
N MET A 1 -9.60 -0.82 9.39
CA MET A 1 -9.13 0.42 8.75
C MET A 1 -7.78 0.18 8.08
N ARG A 2 -7.50 0.79 6.92
CA ARG A 2 -6.20 0.69 6.25
C ARG A 2 -5.41 1.98 6.46
N ILE A 3 -4.15 1.89 6.85
CA ILE A 3 -3.27 3.03 7.12
C ILE A 3 -1.99 2.82 6.31
N ALA A 4 -1.55 3.85 5.60
CA ALA A 4 -0.24 3.88 4.98
C ALA A 4 0.53 5.11 5.48
N VAL A 5 1.84 4.95 5.65
CA VAL A 5 2.74 6.06 6.01
C VAL A 5 3.61 6.38 4.79
N THR A 6 3.44 7.59 4.26
CA THR A 6 4.16 8.10 3.08
C THR A 6 5.20 9.16 3.49
N GLY A 7 6.28 9.25 2.73
CA GLY A 7 7.34 10.25 2.90
C GLY A 7 8.67 9.80 2.31
N THR A 8 9.64 10.71 2.27
CA THR A 8 10.97 10.48 1.69
C THR A 8 11.74 9.36 2.40
N HIS A 9 12.78 8.81 1.76
CA HIS A 9 13.63 7.79 2.38
C HIS A 9 14.27 8.30 3.70
N ARG A 10 14.44 7.37 4.65
CA ARG A 10 15.21 7.58 5.90
C ARG A 10 14.65 8.61 6.89
N VAL A 11 13.33 8.83 6.88
CA VAL A 11 12.64 9.68 7.87
C VAL A 11 12.00 8.89 9.03
N GLY A 12 12.33 7.59 9.17
CA GLY A 12 11.83 6.74 10.26
C GLY A 12 10.46 6.11 10.04
N LYS A 13 9.98 6.03 8.78
CA LYS A 13 8.65 5.45 8.44
C LYS A 13 8.54 3.97 8.84
N SER A 14 9.50 3.15 8.44
CA SER A 14 9.52 1.71 8.77
C SER A 14 9.53 1.49 10.27
N THR A 15 10.38 2.23 11.01
CA THR A 15 10.40 2.19 12.48
C THR A 15 9.04 2.55 13.09
N LEU A 16 8.36 3.58 12.58
CA LEU A 16 7.02 3.92 13.03
C LEU A 16 6.01 2.81 12.74
N ILE A 17 6.08 2.18 11.57
CA ILE A 17 5.18 1.08 11.18
C ILE A 17 5.41 -0.15 12.07
N GLU A 18 6.67 -0.52 12.33
CA GLU A 18 7.04 -1.60 13.25
C GLU A 18 6.46 -1.33 14.65
N GLU A 19 6.73 -0.14 15.20
CA GLU A 19 6.24 0.29 16.51
C GLU A 19 4.70 0.34 16.60
N LEU A 20 4.01 0.65 15.50
CA LEU A 20 2.56 0.62 15.42
C LEU A 20 2.04 -0.82 15.34
N GLY A 21 2.70 -1.69 14.57
CA GLY A 21 2.36 -3.10 14.47
C GLY A 21 2.45 -3.83 15.81
N GLU A 22 3.49 -3.54 16.60
CA GLU A 22 3.63 -4.08 17.95
C GLU A 22 2.53 -3.62 18.91
N ARG A 23 2.04 -2.38 18.76
CA ARG A 23 1.00 -1.81 19.62
C ARG A 23 -0.43 -2.12 19.16
N LEU A 24 -0.61 -2.44 17.88
CA LEU A 24 -1.90 -2.70 17.25
C LEU A 24 -1.97 -4.16 16.79
N ALA A 25 -2.09 -5.09 17.73
CA ALA A 25 -2.05 -6.55 17.45
C ALA A 25 -3.11 -7.06 16.45
N GLU A 26 -4.16 -6.30 16.18
CA GLU A 26 -5.18 -6.63 15.17
C GLU A 26 -4.79 -6.19 13.75
N TYR A 27 -3.68 -5.46 13.59
CA TYR A 27 -3.19 -4.98 12.30
C TYR A 27 -2.12 -5.90 11.75
N ARG A 28 -2.26 -6.22 10.47
CA ARG A 28 -1.19 -6.82 9.68
C ARG A 28 -0.29 -5.71 9.15
N VAL A 29 1.01 -5.84 9.34
CA VAL A 29 2.00 -5.02 8.65
C VAL A 29 2.28 -5.65 7.28
N VAL A 30 2.29 -4.82 6.25
CA VAL A 30 2.71 -5.16 4.90
C VAL A 30 4.03 -4.44 4.66
N ASP A 31 5.05 -5.23 4.32
CA ASP A 31 6.41 -4.74 4.10
C ASP A 31 6.51 -3.88 2.83
N GLU A 32 7.58 -3.07 2.77
CA GLU A 32 7.87 -2.21 1.63
C GLU A 32 7.99 -3.04 0.33
N PRO A 33 7.39 -2.60 -0.80
CA PRO A 33 7.45 -3.30 -2.08
C PRO A 33 8.86 -3.68 -2.55
N TYR A 34 9.88 -2.87 -2.25
CA TYR A 34 11.28 -3.19 -2.53
C TYR A 34 11.69 -4.54 -1.92
N HIS A 35 11.42 -4.75 -0.63
CA HIS A 35 11.83 -5.95 0.08
C HIS A 35 11.07 -7.18 -0.42
N LEU A 36 9.77 -7.04 -0.67
CA LEU A 36 8.94 -8.12 -1.22
C LEU A 36 9.45 -8.57 -2.61
N LEU A 37 9.76 -7.61 -3.49
CA LEU A 37 10.30 -7.91 -4.82
C LEU A 37 11.71 -8.52 -4.74
N GLU A 38 12.56 -8.03 -3.84
CA GLU A 38 13.90 -8.56 -3.62
C GLU A 38 13.86 -10.02 -3.12
N GLU A 39 12.97 -10.34 -2.18
CA GLU A 39 12.75 -11.71 -1.68
C GLU A 39 12.25 -12.67 -2.76
N GLU A 40 11.48 -12.16 -3.73
CA GLU A 40 11.00 -12.90 -4.90
C GLU A 40 12.07 -13.04 -6.00
N GLY A 41 13.24 -12.44 -5.81
CA GLY A 41 14.39 -12.55 -6.71
C GLY A 41 14.48 -11.46 -7.78
N TYR A 42 13.69 -10.39 -7.68
CA TYR A 42 13.86 -9.20 -8.52
C TYR A 42 15.22 -8.55 -8.23
N LYS A 43 15.92 -8.14 -9.28
CA LYS A 43 17.26 -7.54 -9.17
C LYS A 43 17.20 -6.06 -9.51
N PHE A 44 17.25 -5.23 -8.49
CA PHE A 44 17.29 -3.78 -8.61
C PHE A 44 18.64 -3.27 -9.14
N ALA A 45 18.61 -2.19 -9.90
CA ALA A 45 19.82 -1.42 -10.21
C ALA A 45 20.33 -0.67 -8.96
N SER A 46 21.59 -0.24 -8.99
CA SER A 46 22.20 0.57 -7.93
C SER A 46 22.91 1.79 -8.53
N PRO A 47 22.32 3.00 -8.46
CA PRO A 47 21.01 3.32 -7.86
C PRO A 47 19.81 2.77 -8.67
N PRO A 48 18.60 2.67 -8.07
CA PRO A 48 17.41 2.21 -8.77
C PRO A 48 17.08 3.09 -9.99
N CYS A 49 16.71 2.45 -11.10
CA CYS A 49 16.29 3.11 -12.33
C CYS A 49 14.77 3.37 -12.37
N LEU A 50 14.29 4.00 -13.45
CA LEU A 50 12.85 4.26 -13.62
C LEU A 50 12.01 2.99 -13.57
N GLU A 51 12.45 1.91 -14.23
CA GLU A 51 11.72 0.64 -14.27
C GLU A 51 11.66 -0.02 -12.89
N ASP A 52 12.70 0.13 -12.07
CA ASP A 52 12.72 -0.35 -10.69
C ASP A 52 11.62 0.31 -9.84
N PHE A 53 11.40 1.62 -10.04
CA PHE A 53 10.32 2.34 -9.36
C PHE A 53 8.94 2.01 -9.92
N LEU A 54 8.85 1.75 -11.23
CA LEU A 54 7.61 1.26 -11.85
C LEU A 54 7.19 -0.10 -11.32
N GLU A 55 8.14 -1.01 -11.12
CA GLU A 55 7.83 -2.33 -10.59
C GLU A 55 7.38 -2.25 -9.12
N GLN A 56 8.02 -1.40 -8.31
CA GLN A 56 7.56 -1.13 -6.95
C GLN A 56 6.16 -0.49 -6.93
N LEU A 57 5.84 0.41 -7.87
CA LEU A 57 4.49 0.97 -8.01
C LEU A 57 3.46 -0.11 -8.37
N ARG A 58 3.77 -0.99 -9.33
CA ARG A 58 2.91 -2.13 -9.71
C ARG A 58 2.66 -3.03 -8.51
N ARG A 59 3.71 -3.45 -7.80
CA ARG A 59 3.58 -4.27 -6.60
C ARG A 59 2.79 -3.56 -5.49
N SER A 60 3.01 -2.27 -5.27
CA SER A 60 2.23 -1.50 -4.29
C SER A 60 0.74 -1.46 -4.63
N MET A 61 0.40 -1.39 -5.92
CA MET A 61 -0.98 -1.48 -6.40
C MET A 61 -1.58 -2.86 -6.21
N GLU A 62 -0.83 -3.93 -6.49
CA GLU A 62 -1.26 -5.31 -6.24
C GLU A 62 -1.57 -5.52 -4.75
N LEU A 63 -0.68 -5.11 -3.85
CA LEU A 63 -0.91 -5.20 -2.39
C LEU A 63 -2.15 -4.41 -1.95
N LEU A 64 -2.41 -3.26 -2.57
CA LEU A 64 -3.61 -2.47 -2.30
C LEU A 64 -4.89 -3.17 -2.81
N GLU A 65 -4.79 -3.93 -3.88
CA GLU A 65 -5.88 -4.66 -4.53
C GLU A 65 -6.18 -6.01 -3.85
N ASP A 66 -5.15 -6.76 -3.44
CA ASP A 66 -5.20 -8.16 -2.98
C ASP A 66 -5.66 -8.35 -1.52
N GLU A 67 -5.95 -7.27 -0.79
CA GLU A 67 -6.34 -7.33 0.62
C GLU A 67 -7.86 -7.53 0.79
N GLU A 68 -8.40 -8.55 0.12
CA GLU A 68 -9.81 -8.93 0.12
C GLU A 68 -10.18 -9.71 1.39
N GLY A 69 -9.99 -9.06 2.55
CA GLY A 69 -10.36 -9.64 3.84
C GLY A 69 -9.77 -8.93 5.05
N ALA A 70 -8.54 -8.40 4.94
CA ALA A 70 -7.95 -7.67 6.04
C ALA A 70 -8.54 -6.26 6.11
N ARG A 71 -9.33 -6.05 7.16
CA ARG A 71 -9.85 -4.71 7.45
C ARG A 71 -8.73 -3.83 8.01
N ASN A 72 -7.77 -4.40 8.75
CA ASN A 72 -6.76 -3.69 9.54
C ASN A 72 -5.36 -3.97 8.97
N VAL A 73 -4.86 -3.03 8.15
CA VAL A 73 -3.57 -3.19 7.46
C VAL A 73 -2.76 -1.91 7.62
N LEU A 74 -1.49 -2.06 7.98
CA LEU A 74 -0.46 -1.01 7.98
C LEU A 74 0.46 -1.25 6.79
N PHE A 75 0.58 -0.27 5.91
CA PHE A 75 1.51 -0.33 4.78
C PHE A 75 2.75 0.52 5.07
N ASP A 76 3.93 -0.10 5.01
CA ASP A 76 5.18 0.64 4.89
C ASP A 76 5.33 1.12 3.45
N ARG A 77 4.96 2.39 3.24
CA ARG A 77 4.77 3.08 1.94
C ARG A 77 3.51 2.73 1.18
N CYS A 78 3.17 3.57 0.23
CA CYS A 78 2.01 3.43 -0.64
C CYS A 78 2.35 3.84 -2.08
N PRO A 79 1.42 3.64 -3.04
CA PRO A 79 1.65 4.02 -4.43
C PRO A 79 2.09 5.49 -4.61
N LEU A 80 1.66 6.39 -3.70
CA LEU A 80 2.03 7.81 -3.75
C LEU A 80 3.54 8.05 -3.56
N ASP A 81 4.22 7.23 -2.75
CA ASP A 81 5.66 7.33 -2.56
C ASP A 81 6.40 7.09 -3.88
N PHE A 82 6.01 6.06 -4.61
CA PHE A 82 6.62 5.69 -5.89
C PHE A 82 6.29 6.68 -7.00
N LEU A 83 5.07 7.23 -7.03
CA LEU A 83 4.75 8.34 -7.92
C LEU A 83 5.65 9.55 -7.68
N GLY A 84 5.97 9.86 -6.41
CA GLY A 84 6.91 10.93 -6.06
C GLY A 84 8.32 10.68 -6.61
N TYR A 85 8.82 9.44 -6.51
CA TYR A 85 10.13 9.08 -7.08
C TYR A 85 10.13 9.12 -8.61
N LEU A 86 9.10 8.57 -9.26
CA LEU A 86 8.96 8.58 -10.72
C LEU A 86 8.89 10.01 -11.28
N LEU A 87 8.19 10.92 -10.58
CA LEU A 87 8.09 12.33 -10.96
C LEU A 87 9.39 13.12 -10.83
N THR A 88 10.34 12.64 -10.04
CA THR A 88 11.62 13.32 -9.79
C THR A 88 12.79 12.63 -10.47
N HIS A 89 12.53 11.53 -11.19
CA HIS A 89 13.54 10.80 -11.94
C HIS A 89 13.89 11.52 -13.26
N GLU A 90 15.14 11.41 -13.70
CA GLU A 90 15.66 12.09 -14.91
C GLU A 90 14.95 11.65 -16.21
N GLU A 91 14.26 10.50 -16.18
CA GLU A 91 13.59 9.88 -17.32
C GLU A 91 12.05 9.97 -17.21
N SER A 92 11.54 10.88 -16.37
CA SER A 92 10.11 11.04 -16.09
C SER A 92 9.25 11.33 -17.32
N ASP A 93 9.83 11.88 -18.40
CA ASP A 93 9.12 12.19 -19.64
C ASP A 93 8.56 10.94 -20.34
N SER A 94 9.09 9.75 -20.04
CA SER A 94 8.61 8.47 -20.56
C SER A 94 7.48 7.86 -19.72
N PHE A 95 7.12 8.48 -18.59
CA PHE A 95 6.15 7.98 -17.63
C PHE A 95 4.80 8.69 -17.78
N ASP A 96 3.73 7.94 -18.04
CA ASP A 96 2.36 8.47 -18.06
C ASP A 96 1.81 8.65 -16.63
N LEU A 97 2.13 9.80 -16.03
CA LEU A 97 1.68 10.15 -14.69
C LEU A 97 0.14 10.19 -14.57
N GLU A 98 -0.54 10.73 -15.57
CA GLU A 98 -1.99 10.94 -15.51
C GLU A 98 -2.74 9.60 -15.51
N GLU A 99 -2.29 8.65 -16.34
CA GLU A 99 -2.81 7.28 -16.32
C GLU A 99 -2.64 6.64 -14.94
N TRP A 100 -1.44 6.73 -14.37
CA TRP A 100 -1.15 6.12 -13.07
C TRP A 100 -1.90 6.81 -11.91
N LEU A 101 -1.99 8.14 -11.90
CA LEU A 101 -2.79 8.88 -10.92
C LEU A 101 -4.26 8.49 -10.99
N ALA A 102 -4.83 8.38 -12.20
CA ALA A 102 -6.20 7.95 -12.40
C ALA A 102 -6.42 6.53 -11.86
N ARG A 103 -5.48 5.61 -12.12
CA ARG A 103 -5.52 4.23 -11.63
C ARG A 103 -5.45 4.16 -10.10
N VAL A 104 -4.44 4.78 -9.48
CA VAL A 104 -4.26 4.83 -8.02
C VAL A 104 -5.51 5.39 -7.35
N ARG A 105 -6.03 6.52 -7.85
CA ARG A 105 -7.25 7.15 -7.32
C ARG A 105 -8.45 6.23 -7.41
N SER A 106 -8.66 5.56 -8.55
CA SER A 106 -9.77 4.63 -8.76
C SER A 106 -9.71 3.46 -7.78
N THR A 107 -8.54 2.85 -7.60
CA THR A 107 -8.34 1.72 -6.66
C THR A 107 -8.62 2.14 -5.22
N ILE A 108 -8.03 3.26 -4.76
CA ILE A 108 -8.26 3.79 -3.41
C ILE A 108 -9.75 4.08 -3.18
N GLN A 109 -10.41 4.78 -4.11
CA GLN A 109 -11.83 5.14 -3.99
C GLN A 109 -12.77 3.92 -3.95
N LYS A 110 -12.51 2.89 -4.77
CA LYS A 110 -13.27 1.63 -4.74
C LYS A 110 -13.18 0.97 -3.35
N LYS A 111 -11.99 0.91 -2.76
CA LYS A 111 -11.79 0.31 -1.43
C LYS A 111 -12.42 1.14 -0.30
N PHE A 112 -12.50 2.47 -0.43
CA PHE A 112 -13.28 3.32 0.49
C PHE A 112 -14.78 3.03 0.43
N ARG A 113 -15.35 2.86 -0.77
CA ARG A 113 -16.80 2.58 -0.94
C ARG A 113 -17.18 1.19 -0.43
N ALA A 114 -16.34 0.18 -0.66
CA ALA A 114 -16.57 -1.18 -0.17
C ALA A 114 -16.59 -1.27 1.37
N ALA A 115 -15.86 -0.40 2.08
CA ALA A 115 -15.89 -0.35 3.54
C ALA A 115 -17.20 0.23 4.11
N ALA A 116 -17.94 1.02 3.33
CA ALA A 116 -19.20 1.65 3.74
C ALA A 116 -20.45 0.75 3.56
N SER A 117 -20.32 -0.40 2.89
CA SER A 117 -21.45 -1.28 2.57
C SER A 117 -21.57 -2.53 3.47
N ILE A 118 -21.04 -2.49 4.70
CA ILE A 118 -21.18 -3.61 5.65
C ILE A 118 -22.66 -3.74 6.05
N PRO A 119 -23.35 -4.87 5.80
CA PRO A 119 -24.71 -5.06 6.29
C PRO A 119 -24.68 -5.11 7.81
N ALA A 120 -25.59 -4.38 8.46
CA ALA A 120 -25.81 -4.46 9.90
C ALA A 120 -26.01 -5.93 10.30
N ALA A 121 -25.08 -6.49 11.08
CA ALA A 121 -25.16 -7.86 11.54
C ALA A 121 -26.45 -8.05 12.34
N SER A 122 -27.26 -9.00 11.89
CA SER A 122 -28.46 -9.51 12.54
C SER A 122 -28.22 -9.77 14.02
N ALA A 123 -29.04 -9.14 14.86
CA ALA A 123 -29.07 -9.36 16.30
C ALA A 123 -29.30 -10.85 16.59
N ARG A 124 -28.32 -11.48 17.24
CA ARG A 124 -28.50 -12.84 17.76
C ARG A 124 -29.60 -12.78 18.84
N SER A 125 -30.75 -13.35 18.53
CA SER A 125 -31.78 -13.65 19.51
C SER A 125 -31.23 -14.69 20.50
N HIS A 126 -31.03 -14.29 21.75
CA HIS A 126 -30.91 -15.23 22.86
C HIS A 126 -32.27 -15.93 23.06
N PRO A 127 -32.31 -17.26 23.25
CA PRO A 127 -33.53 -17.93 23.69
C PRO A 127 -33.76 -17.63 25.18
N PRO A 128 -35.03 -17.51 25.63
CA PRO A 128 -35.32 -17.38 27.05
C PRO A 128 -35.08 -18.71 27.78
N LEU A 129 -34.59 -18.61 29.01
CA LEU A 129 -34.52 -19.69 29.99
C LEU A 129 -35.92 -20.05 30.51
#